data_AF-A0A518WQP0-F1
#
_entry.id   AF-A0A518WQP0-F1
#
_cell.length_a   1.000
_cell.length_b   1.000
_cell.length_c   1.000
_cell.angle_alpha   90.00
_cell.angle_beta   90.00
_cell.angle_gamma   90.00
#
_symmetry.space_group_name_H-M   'P 1'
#
loop_
_entity.id
_entity.type
_entity.pdbx_description
1 polymer ?
#
loop_
_entity_poly.entity_id
_entity_poly.type
_entity_poly.pdbx_seq_one_letter_code
_entity_poly.pdbx_strand_id
1 'polypeptide(L)' 'MVALLTRMLRPEAPVTVGTQLMDELGLSSSLALELLLEIEDELEIQIDVEDLDEDRMATVGDLADYINQHCTPR' A
#
# COMPACT_ATOMS: atom_id res chain seq x y z
N MET A 1 2.50 -8.56 3.56
CA MET A 1 2.24 -7.22 3.01
C MET A 1 1.88 -6.18 4.07
N VAL A 2 0.80 -6.33 4.85
CA VAL A 2 0.37 -5.35 5.88
C VAL A 2 1.46 -4.92 6.87
N ALA A 3 2.27 -5.87 7.38
CA ALA A 3 3.37 -5.56 8.29
C ALA A 3 4.48 -4.72 7.64
N LEU A 4 4.73 -4.94 6.34
CA LEU A 4 5.71 -4.18 5.56
C LEU A 4 5.21 -2.76 5.32
N LEU A 5 3.95 -2.60 4.89
CA LEU A 5 3.28 -1.30 4.77
C LEU A 5 3.32 -0.52 6.09
N THR A 6 2.99 -1.16 7.21
CA THR A 6 3.03 -0.52 8.54
C THR A 6 4.43 -0.03 8.89
N ARG A 7 5.48 -0.80 8.56
CA ARG A 7 6.87 -0.41 8.80
C ARG A 7 7.27 0.82 7.98
N MET A 8 6.83 0.89 6.73
CA MET A 8 7.16 1.98 5.81
C MET A 8 6.38 3.26 6.15
N LEU A 9 5.10 3.11 6.50
CA LEU A 9 4.22 4.22 6.89
C LEU A 9 4.58 4.88 8.21
N ARG A 10 5.26 4.15 9.11
CA ARG A 10 5.57 4.59 10.49
C ARG A 10 4.43 5.36 11.16
N PRO A 11 3.22 4.79 11.19
CA PRO A 11 2.07 5.44 11.78
C PRO A 11 2.29 5.67 13.28
N GLU A 12 1.76 6.78 13.81
CA GLU A 12 1.83 7.08 15.24
C GLU A 12 0.97 6.13 16.10
N ALA A 13 0.07 5.39 15.46
CA ALA A 13 -0.83 4.42 16.08
C ALA A 13 -0.74 3.03 15.40
N PRO A 14 -1.17 1.95 16.09
CA PRO A 14 -1.19 0.62 15.49
C PRO A 14 -2.13 0.58 14.28
N VAL A 15 -1.59 0.26 13.12
CA VAL A 15 -2.37 0.10 11.89
C VAL A 15 -2.93 -1.32 11.80
N THR A 16 -4.20 -1.41 11.40
CA THR A 16 -4.89 -2.67 11.13
C THR A 16 -5.31 -2.75 9.67
N VAL A 17 -5.71 -3.94 9.21
CA VAL A 17 -6.25 -4.11 7.85
C VAL A 17 -7.45 -3.21 7.57
N GLY A 18 -8.27 -2.88 8.57
CA GLY A 18 -9.42 -2.00 8.39
C GLY A 18 -9.11 -0.51 8.53
N THR A 19 -7.86 -0.12 8.77
CA THR A 19 -7.47 1.29 8.90
C THR A 19 -7.57 1.98 7.55
N GLN A 20 -8.30 3.10 7.51
CA GLN A 20 -8.47 3.86 6.27
C GLN A 20 -7.19 4.61 5.89
N LEU A 21 -6.69 4.40 4.66
CA LEU A 21 -5.44 4.99 4.22
C LEU A 21 -5.57 6.52 4.08
N MET A 22 -6.57 7.00 3.34
CA MET A 22 -6.75 8.43 3.13
C MET A 22 -7.26 9.15 4.40
N ASP A 23 -8.28 8.60 5.04
CA ASP A 23 -8.98 9.28 6.14
C ASP A 23 -8.25 9.20 7.48
N GLU A 24 -7.64 8.05 7.83
CA GLU A 24 -6.96 7.88 9.12
C GLU A 24 -5.46 8.12 9.01
N LEU A 25 -4.82 7.70 7.92
CA LEU A 25 -3.37 7.85 7.73
C LEU A 25 -3.00 9.09 6.91
N GLY A 26 -3.98 9.81 6.36
CA GLY A 26 -3.73 11.03 5.57
C GLY A 26 -2.97 10.75 4.29
N LEU A 27 -3.05 9.52 3.77
CA LEU A 27 -2.27 9.06 2.64
C LEU A 27 -2.78 9.72 1.36
N SER A 28 -1.98 10.61 0.78
CA SER A 28 -2.30 11.19 -0.53
C SER A 28 -2.00 10.20 -1.65
N SER A 29 -2.62 10.39 -2.81
CA SER A 29 -2.33 9.60 -4.02
C SER A 29 -0.85 9.65 -4.42
N SER A 30 -0.15 10.77 -4.20
CA SER A 30 1.29 10.88 -4.41
C SER A 30 2.08 10.00 -3.45
N LEU A 31 1.74 10.03 -2.15
CA LEU A 31 2.42 9.24 -1.13
C LEU A 31 2.16 7.74 -1.33
N ALA A 32 0.96 7.36 -1.80
CA ALA A 32 0.64 5.98 -2.15
C ALA A 32 1.56 5.45 -3.26
N LEU A 33 1.75 6.22 -4.33
CA LEU A 33 2.64 5.85 -5.44
C LEU A 33 4.10 5.77 -5.00
N GLU A 34 4.58 6.71 -4.17
CA GLU A 34 5.92 6.65 -3.59
C GLU A 34 6.13 5.35 -2.78
N LEU A 35 5.12 4.97 -1.99
CA LEU A 35 5.16 3.74 -1.21
C LEU A 35 5.21 2.50 -2.09
N LEU A 36 4.42 2.46 -3.17
CA LEU A 36 4.43 1.35 -4.12
C LEU A 36 5.80 1.18 -4.79
N LEU A 37 6.42 2.27 -5.24
CA LEU A 37 7.77 2.26 -5.83
C LEU A 37 8.82 1.74 -4.83
N GLU A 38 8.74 2.15 -3.56
CA GLU A 38 9.66 1.69 -2.54
C GLU A 38 9.46 0.19 -2.22
N ILE A 39 8.22 -0.31 -2.30
CA ILE A 39 7.93 -1.75 -2.15
C ILE A 39 8.49 -2.54 -3.34
N GLU A 40 8.34 -2.03 -4.56
CA GLU A 40 8.90 -2.64 -5.77
C GLU A 40 10.42 -2.83 -5.66
N ASP A 41 11.12 -1.80 -5.21
CA ASP A 41 12.57 -1.83 -5.03
C ASP A 41 12.99 -2.73 -3.85
N GLU A 42 12.29 -2.69 -2.71
CA GLU A 42 12.62 -3.49 -1.52
C GLU A 42 12.36 -5.00 -1.74
N LEU A 43 11.32 -5.35 -2.50
CA LEU A 43 10.93 -6.74 -2.75
C LEU A 43 11.39 -7.27 -4.12
N GLU A 44 12.04 -6.45 -4.94
CA GLU A 44 12.41 -6.75 -6.33
C GLU A 44 11.20 -7.25 -7.14
N ILE A 45 10.08 -6.54 -7.04
CA ILE A 45 8.83 -6.83 -7.77
C ILE A 45 8.41 -5.64 -8.64
N GLN A 46 7.48 -5.87 -9.56
CA GLN A 46 6.71 -4.85 -10.27
C GLN A 46 5.26 -4.97 -9.86
N ILE A 47 4.64 -3.86 -9.47
CA ILE A 47 3.24 -3.75 -9.09
C ILE A 47 2.49 -3.10 -10.23
N ASP A 48 1.47 -3.78 -10.75
CA ASP A 48 0.59 -3.19 -11.75
C ASP A 48 -0.32 -2.16 -11.06
N VAL A 49 -0.26 -0.90 -11.49
CA VAL A 49 -1.09 0.20 -10.98
C VAL A 49 -2.14 0.67 -11.98
N GLU A 50 -2.28 0.02 -13.14
CA GLU A 50 -3.30 0.39 -14.14
C GLU A 50 -4.72 0.26 -13.58
N ASP A 51 -4.96 -0.76 -12.74
CA ASP A 51 -6.25 -1.03 -12.09
C ASP A 51 -6.34 -0.51 -10.64
N LEU A 52 -5.42 0.36 -10.22
CA LEU A 52 -5.43 0.92 -8.86
C LEU A 52 -6.48 2.03 -8.76
N ASP A 53 -7.60 1.73 -8.09
CA ASP A 53 -8.71 2.66 -7.85
C ASP A 53 -8.84 3.05 -6.36
N GLU A 54 -9.80 3.94 -6.07
CA GLU A 54 -10.09 4.40 -4.70
C GLU A 54 -10.53 3.24 -3.79
N ASP A 55 -11.23 2.24 -4.30
CA ASP A 55 -11.67 1.08 -3.52
C ASP A 55 -10.47 0.22 -3.09
N ARG A 56 -9.46 0.06 -3.95
CA ARG A 56 -8.19 -0.61 -3.62
C ARG A 56 -7.32 0.18 -2.64
N MET A 57 -7.53 1.48 -2.55
CA MET A 57 -6.83 2.36 -1.62
C MET A 57 -7.69 2.77 -0.43
N ALA A 58 -8.84 2.13 -0.22
CA ALA A 58 -9.74 2.46 0.88
C ALA A 58 -9.08 2.14 2.24
N THR A 59 -8.58 0.91 2.39
CA THR A 59 -7.92 0.46 3.61
C THR A 59 -6.54 -0.13 3.37
N VAL A 60 -5.76 -0.22 4.45
CA VAL A 60 -4.43 -0.85 4.41
C VAL A 60 -4.50 -2.32 3.99
N GLY A 61 -5.60 -3.00 4.34
CA GLY A 61 -5.87 -4.36 3.89
C GLY A 61 -6.11 -4.44 2.39
N ASP A 62 -6.94 -3.54 1.85
CA ASP A 62 -7.25 -3.54 0.42
C ASP A 62 -6.01 -3.29 -0.44
N LEU A 63 -5.16 -2.33 -0.03
CA LEU A 63 -3.90 -2.06 -0.71
C LEU A 63 -2.94 -3.26 -0.61
N ALA A 64 -2.84 -3.87 0.58
CA ALA A 64 -2.01 -5.04 0.79
C ALA A 64 -2.44 -6.23 -0.08
N ASP A 65 -3.75 -6.45 -0.18
CA ASP A 65 -4.33 -7.53 -0.97
C ASP A 65 -4.19 -7.26 -2.47
N TYR A 66 -4.35 -6.01 -2.90
CA TYR A 66 -4.10 -5.58 -4.27
C TYR A 66 -2.67 -5.86 -4.70
N ILE A 67 -1.68 -5.42 -3.92
CA ILE A 67 -0.25 -5.65 -4.22
C ILE A 67 0.03 -7.15 -4.34
N ASN A 68 -0.48 -7.97 -3.41
CA ASN A 68 -0.26 -9.42 -3.48
C ASN A 68 -0.87 -10.09 -4.73
N GLN A 69 -1.93 -9.52 -5.30
CA GLN A 69 -2.63 -10.06 -6.47
C GLN A 69 -2.07 -9.52 -7.79
N HIS A 70 -1.51 -8.31 -7.76
CA HIS A 70 -1.06 -7.57 -8.94
C HIS A 70 0.45 -7.31 -8.96
N CYS A 71 1.23 -8.04 -8.16
CA CYS A 71 2.69 -8.00 -8.23
C CYS A 71 3.26 -9.17 -9.05
N THR A 72 4.35 -8.89 -9.76
CA THR A 72 5.17 -9.89 -10.43
C THR A 72 6.63 -9.74 -10.05
N PRO A 73 7.41 -10.83 -9.92
CA PRO A 73 8.84 -10.74 -9.66
C PRO A 73 9.56 -10.07 -10.84
N ARG A 74 10.51 -9.19 -10.51
CA ARG A 74 11.25 -8.37 -11.47
C ARG A 74 12.45 -9.09 -12.08
#